data_AF-F6DIR9-F1
#
_entry.id   AF-F6DIR9-F1
#
_cell.length_a   1.000
_cell.length_b   1.000
_cell.length_c   1.000
_cell.angle_alpha   90.00
_cell.angle_beta   90.00
_cell.angle_gamma   90.00
#
_symmetry.space_group_name_H-M   'P 1'
#
loop_
_entity.id
_entity.type
_entity.pdbx_description
1 polymer ?
#
loop_
_entity_poly.entity_id
_entity_poly.type
_entity_poly.pdbx_seq_one_letter_code
_entity_poly.pdbx_strand_id
1 'polypeptide(L)'
;MGKRGFPRREPSPKEVLTHCLRLAQEVAPPTPTGRRGRPWRYSHALYLALLLFRAFYKLTYRKTEAVVQDLMEDPFPSHQSLARYALKHLDPKLLEALLERLSRELEAHLGRVKSYV
;
A
#
# COMPACT_ATOMS: atom_id res chain seq x y z
N MET A 1 -25.66 -6.34 -33.01
CA MET A 1 -24.86 -7.34 -32.27
C MET A 1 -23.91 -6.60 -31.32
N GLY A 2 -24.45 -6.11 -30.19
CA GLY A 2 -23.72 -5.24 -29.27
C GLY A 2 -22.89 -6.06 -28.28
N LYS A 3 -21.56 -5.96 -28.36
CA LYS A 3 -20.68 -6.56 -27.35
C LYS A 3 -20.89 -5.82 -26.04
N ARG A 4 -21.61 -6.46 -25.10
CA ARG A 4 -21.61 -6.06 -23.68
C ARG A 4 -20.23 -6.36 -23.11
N GLY A 5 -19.26 -5.48 -23.36
CA GLY A 5 -18.04 -5.44 -22.59
C GLY A 5 -18.40 -5.01 -21.18
N PHE A 6 -18.46 -5.96 -20.24
CA PHE A 6 -18.60 -5.62 -18.83
C PHE A 6 -17.48 -4.64 -18.46
N PRO A 7 -17.77 -3.46 -17.87
CA PRO A 7 -16.72 -2.55 -17.46
C PRO A 7 -15.76 -3.32 -16.55
N ARG A 8 -14.46 -3.26 -16.86
CA ARG A 8 -13.43 -3.83 -16.00
C ARG A 8 -13.50 -3.01 -14.71
N ARG A 9 -14.02 -3.61 -13.62
CA ARG A 9 -14.08 -2.95 -12.31
C ARG A 9 -12.65 -2.59 -11.93
N GLU A 10 -12.41 -1.31 -11.65
CA GLU A 10 -11.13 -0.85 -11.12
C GLU A 10 -11.12 -1.00 -9.60
N PRO A 11 -9.97 -1.34 -8.99
CA PRO A 11 -9.88 -1.45 -7.54
C PRO A 11 -9.95 -0.04 -6.93
N SER A 12 -10.78 0.13 -5.90
CA SER A 12 -10.86 1.40 -5.19
C SER A 12 -9.56 1.68 -4.43
N PRO A 13 -9.19 2.96 -4.17
CA PRO A 13 -8.02 3.31 -3.35
C PRO A 13 -8.00 2.62 -1.99
N LYS A 14 -9.18 2.43 -1.36
CA LYS A 14 -9.31 1.71 -0.10
C LYS A 14 -8.93 0.23 -0.22
N GLU A 15 -9.38 -0.44 -1.28
CA GLU A 15 -9.02 -1.85 -1.55
C GLU A 15 -7.52 -1.97 -1.80
N VAL A 16 -6.95 -1.11 -2.65
CA VAL A 16 -5.50 -1.12 -2.92
C VAL A 16 -4.70 -0.90 -1.64
N LEU A 17 -5.07 0.08 -0.82
CA LEU A 17 -4.40 0.34 0.45
C LEU A 17 -4.47 -0.86 1.40
N THR A 18 -5.62 -1.53 1.46
CA THR A 18 -5.81 -2.75 2.28
C THR A 18 -4.89 -3.87 1.82
N HIS A 19 -4.79 -4.11 0.51
CA HIS A 19 -3.87 -5.10 -0.06
C HIS A 19 -2.40 -4.71 0.20
N CYS A 20 -2.05 -3.43 0.08
CA CYS A 20 -0.71 -2.94 0.40
C CYS A 20 -0.34 -3.19 1.86
N LEU A 21 -1.25 -2.91 2.81
CA LEU A 21 -1.04 -3.15 4.23
C LEU A 21 -0.84 -4.64 4.52
N ARG A 22 -1.66 -5.51 3.93
CA ARG A 22 -1.54 -6.97 4.10
C ARG A 22 -0.19 -7.47 3.59
N LEU A 23 0.18 -7.11 2.36
CA LEU A 23 1.46 -7.50 1.76
C LEU A 23 2.65 -6.98 2.56
N ALA A 24 2.57 -5.74 3.03
CA ALA A 24 3.63 -5.15 3.83
C ALA A 24 3.79 -5.85 5.19
N GLN A 25 2.70 -6.30 5.82
CA GLN A 25 2.78 -7.07 7.07
C GLN A 25 3.46 -8.43 6.91
N GLU A 26 3.30 -9.07 5.74
CA GLU A 26 3.93 -10.36 5.46
C GLU A 26 5.47 -10.28 5.35
N VAL A 27 6.00 -9.14 4.90
CA VAL A 27 7.43 -8.98 4.56
C VAL A 27 8.17 -8.02 5.48
N ALA A 28 7.47 -7.10 6.14
CA ALA A 28 8.11 -6.12 7.00
C ALA A 28 8.68 -6.80 8.24
N PRO A 29 9.88 -6.37 8.69
CA PRO A 29 10.41 -6.85 9.96
C PRO A 29 9.47 -6.47 11.11
N PRO A 30 9.48 -7.23 12.22
CA PRO A 30 8.70 -6.88 13.39
C PRO A 30 9.06 -5.48 13.85
N THR A 31 8.03 -4.70 14.23
CA THR A 31 8.26 -3.32 14.65
C THR A 31 9.06 -3.34 15.95
N PRO A 32 10.21 -2.65 16.02
CA PRO A 32 11.00 -2.64 17.24
C PRO A 32 10.16 -2.10 18.40
N THR A 33 10.05 -2.88 19.48
CA THR A 33 9.55 -2.36 20.76
C THR A 33 10.50 -1.24 21.18
N GLY A 34 10.01 -0.01 21.23
CA GLY A 34 10.85 1.17 21.43
C GLY A 34 11.80 1.04 22.62
N ARG A 35 13.02 1.59 22.51
CA ARG A 35 13.89 1.74 23.69
C ARG A 35 13.21 2.69 24.67
N ARG A 36 13.20 2.33 25.96
CA ARG A 36 12.59 3.01 27.11
C ARG A 36 12.01 4.41 26.81
N GLY A 37 10.68 4.52 26.87
CA GLY A 37 9.96 5.79 27.03
C GLY A 37 9.29 6.38 25.79
N ARG A 38 9.58 5.90 24.57
CA ARG A 38 8.85 6.36 23.37
C ARG A 38 8.52 5.21 22.42
N PRO A 39 7.24 4.83 22.27
CA PRO A 39 6.85 3.85 21.27
C PRO A 39 7.13 4.39 19.87
N TRP A 40 7.48 3.49 18.95
CA TRP A 40 7.50 3.84 17.53
C TRP A 40 6.09 4.27 17.11
N ARG A 41 5.97 5.47 16.55
CA ARG A 41 4.67 6.01 16.14
C ARG A 41 4.06 5.21 14.97
N TYR A 42 4.89 4.60 14.14
CA TYR A 42 4.51 3.91 12.92
C TYR A 42 5.29 2.60 12.76
N SER A 43 4.60 1.55 12.33
CA SER A 43 5.20 0.24 12.06
C SER A 43 5.99 0.23 10.74
N HIS A 44 6.94 -0.69 10.62
CA HIS A 44 7.64 -0.95 9.35
C HIS A 44 6.65 -1.30 8.22
N ALA A 45 5.62 -2.08 8.55
CA ALA A 45 4.56 -2.46 7.63
C ALA A 45 3.80 -1.24 7.09
N LEU A 46 3.46 -0.27 7.94
CA LEU A 46 2.79 0.95 7.49
C LEU A 46 3.67 1.74 6.52
N TYR A 47 4.94 1.98 6.86
CA TYR A 47 5.84 2.69 5.95
C TYR A 47 5.97 2.01 4.59
N LEU A 48 6.13 0.69 4.58
CA LEU A 48 6.24 -0.08 3.35
C LEU A 48 4.94 -0.06 2.53
N ALA A 49 3.78 -0.20 3.19
CA ALA A 49 2.48 -0.13 2.54
C ALA A 49 2.24 1.21 1.85
N LEU A 50 2.63 2.32 2.50
CA LEU A 50 2.50 3.67 1.95
C LEU A 50 3.43 3.90 0.76
N LEU A 51 4.66 3.39 0.82
CA LEU A 51 5.61 3.46 -0.29
C LEU A 51 5.12 2.64 -1.48
N LEU A 52 4.57 1.45 -1.22
CA LEU A 52 3.97 0.58 -2.23
C LEU A 52 2.74 1.22 -2.89
N PHE A 53 1.82 1.76 -2.07
CA PHE A 53 0.63 2.46 -2.54
C PHE A 53 1.00 3.67 -3.41
N ARG A 54 1.96 4.48 -2.96
CA ARG A 54 2.48 5.61 -3.73
C ARG A 54 3.07 5.16 -5.07
N ALA A 55 3.85 4.09 -5.07
CA ALA A 55 4.50 3.58 -6.28
C ALA A 55 3.47 3.02 -7.27
N PHE A 56 2.46 2.30 -6.78
CA PHE A 56 1.37 1.74 -7.59
C PHE A 56 0.60 2.82 -8.35
N TYR A 57 0.18 3.89 -7.66
CA TYR A 57 -0.53 5.01 -8.29
C TYR A 57 0.39 6.07 -8.91
N LYS A 58 1.72 5.89 -8.85
CA LYS A 58 2.74 6.87 -9.29
C LYS A 58 2.50 8.28 -8.72
N LEU A 59 2.10 8.35 -7.44
CA LEU A 59 1.72 9.61 -6.80
C LEU A 59 2.92 10.39 -6.27
N THR A 60 2.73 11.71 -6.18
CA THR A 60 3.60 12.55 -5.34
C THR A 60 3.27 12.33 -3.87
N TYR A 61 4.19 12.74 -2.98
CA TYR A 61 3.96 12.60 -1.54
C TYR A 61 2.68 13.31 -1.08
N ARG A 62 2.49 14.59 -1.45
CA ARG A 62 1.30 15.37 -1.06
C ARG A 62 0.00 14.71 -1.50
N LYS A 63 -0.05 14.16 -2.72
CA LYS A 63 -1.23 13.43 -3.20
C LYS A 63 -1.46 12.12 -2.45
N THR A 64 -0.38 11.41 -2.12
CA THR A 64 -0.45 10.19 -1.31
C THR A 64 -1.01 10.49 0.07
N GLU A 65 -0.49 11.54 0.72
CA GLU A 65 -0.95 11.99 2.03
C GLU A 65 -2.43 12.35 2.01
N ALA A 66 -2.88 13.18 1.06
CA ALA A 66 -4.29 13.54 0.94
C ALA A 66 -5.21 12.32 0.77
N VAL A 67 -4.87 11.43 -0.17
CA VAL A 67 -5.67 10.22 -0.44
C VAL A 67 -5.70 9.30 0.77
N VAL A 68 -4.57 9.10 1.46
CA VAL A 68 -4.52 8.17 2.60
C VAL A 68 -5.12 8.76 3.86
N GLN A 69 -5.01 10.07 4.10
CA GLN A 69 -5.69 10.74 5.22
C GLN A 69 -7.21 10.58 5.14
N ASP A 70 -7.78 10.59 3.94
CA ASP A 70 -9.22 10.32 3.75
C ASP A 70 -9.60 8.84 4.00
N LEU A 71 -8.61 7.92 3.99
CA LEU A 71 -8.81 6.48 4.09
C LEU A 71 -8.44 5.88 5.45
N MET A 72 -7.64 6.59 6.26
CA MET A 72 -7.12 6.13 7.54
C MET A 72 -7.40 7.14 8.65
N GLU A 73 -7.82 6.66 9.82
CA GLU A 73 -8.04 7.49 11.00
C GLU A 73 -6.71 7.88 11.68
N ASP A 74 -5.67 7.07 11.51
CA ASP A 74 -4.37 7.29 12.11
C ASP A 74 -3.56 8.41 11.42
N PRO A 75 -2.73 9.15 12.17
CA PRO A 75 -1.96 10.25 11.61
C PRO A 75 -0.97 9.77 10.55
N PHE A 76 -0.91 10.42 9.39
CA PHE A 76 -0.01 10.04 8.30
C PHE A 76 1.48 10.34 8.62
N PRO A 77 2.45 9.45 8.29
CA PRO A 77 3.86 9.73 8.50
C PRO A 77 4.36 10.90 7.65
N SER A 78 5.14 11.80 8.25
CA SER A 78 5.72 12.95 7.55
C SER A 78 6.58 12.56 6.35
N HIS A 79 6.73 13.48 5.39
CA HIS A 79 7.53 13.25 4.18
C HIS A 79 8.95 12.81 4.50
N GLN A 80 9.57 13.50 5.46
CA GLN A 80 10.93 13.23 5.87
C GLN A 80 11.07 11.85 6.52
N SER A 81 10.09 11.44 7.33
CA SER A 81 10.06 10.11 7.93
C SER A 81 9.95 9.02 6.85
N LEU A 82 9.05 9.20 5.88
CA LEU A 82 8.82 8.24 4.80
C LEU A 82 10.04 8.13 3.87
N ALA A 83 10.64 9.26 3.49
CA ALA A 83 11.84 9.32 2.66
C ALA A 83 13.04 8.69 3.37
N ARG A 84 13.23 8.99 4.65
CA ARG A 84 14.30 8.39 5.46
C ARG A 84 14.11 6.88 5.60
N TYR A 85 12.88 6.41 5.76
CA TYR A 85 12.59 4.98 5.77
C TYR A 85 12.96 4.34 4.44
N ALA A 86 12.52 4.92 3.32
CA ALA A 86 12.82 4.41 1.99
C ALA A 86 14.33 4.29 1.76
N LEU A 87 15.11 5.32 2.08
CA LEU A 87 16.56 5.31 1.91
C LEU A 87 17.27 4.24 2.76
N LYS A 88 16.72 3.88 3.94
CA LYS A 88 17.36 2.95 4.87
C LYS A 88 16.92 1.50 4.71
N HIS A 89 15.69 1.27 4.28
CA HIS A 89 15.03 -0.03 4.40
C HIS A 89 14.36 -0.51 3.11
N LEU A 90 14.25 0.32 2.09
CA LEU A 90 13.61 -0.07 0.84
C LEU A 90 14.65 -0.57 -0.15
N ASP A 91 14.64 -1.89 -0.38
CA ASP A 91 15.30 -2.49 -1.54
C ASP A 91 14.41 -2.26 -2.79
N PRO A 92 14.92 -1.60 -3.85
CA PRO A 92 14.18 -1.42 -5.10
C PRO A 92 13.65 -2.73 -5.69
N LYS A 93 14.40 -3.84 -5.59
CA LYS A 93 13.96 -5.15 -6.11
C LYS A 93 12.79 -5.71 -5.33
N LEU A 94 12.81 -5.54 -4.00
CA LEU A 94 11.69 -5.94 -3.15
C LEU A 94 10.44 -5.12 -3.49
N LEU A 95 10.58 -3.81 -3.71
CA LEU A 95 9.44 -2.97 -4.09
C LEU A 95 8.83 -3.41 -5.42
N GLU A 96 9.65 -3.70 -6.42
CA GLU A 96 9.20 -4.17 -7.73
C GLU A 96 8.45 -5.52 -7.62
N ALA A 97 9.01 -6.48 -6.89
CA ALA A 97 8.35 -7.76 -6.63
C ALA A 97 7.00 -7.59 -5.90
N LEU A 98 6.92 -6.66 -4.94
CA LEU A 98 5.67 -6.35 -4.24
C LEU A 98 4.65 -5.68 -5.15
N LEU A 99 5.06 -4.82 -6.08
CA LEU A 99 4.17 -4.19 -7.07
C LEU A 99 3.58 -5.22 -8.05
N GLU A 100 4.41 -6.16 -8.53
CA GLU A 100 3.94 -7.24 -9.38
C GLU A 100 2.93 -8.13 -8.65
N ARG A 101 3.25 -8.51 -7.40
CA ARG A 101 2.36 -9.32 -6.58
C ARG A 101 1.05 -8.60 -6.27
N LEU A 102 1.11 -7.32 -5.90
CA LEU A 102 -0.07 -6.48 -5.68
C LEU A 102 -0.97 -6.45 -6.92
N SER A 103 -0.38 -6.24 -8.10
CA SER A 103 -1.14 -6.19 -9.36
C SER A 103 -1.84 -7.51 -9.64
N ARG A 104 -1.14 -8.64 -9.52
CA ARG A 104 -1.73 -9.99 -9.71
C ARG A 104 -2.86 -10.28 -8.72
N GLU A 105 -2.68 -9.90 -7.46
CA GLU A 105 -3.70 -10.13 -6.43
C GLU A 105 -4.93 -9.26 -6.62
N LEU A 106 -4.76 -7.99 -7.04
CA LEU A 106 -5.89 -7.12 -7.37
C LEU A 106 -6.65 -7.64 -8.59
N GLU A 107 -5.95 -8.09 -9.63
CA GLU A 107 -6.59 -8.73 -10.80
C GLU A 107 -7.38 -9.98 -10.41
N ALA A 108 -6.81 -10.85 -9.57
CA ALA A 108 -7.48 -12.03 -9.07
C ALA A 108 -8.70 -11.69 -8.18
N HIS A 109 -8.59 -10.67 -7.33
CA HIS A 109 -9.69 -10.20 -6.50
C HIS A 109 -10.86 -9.66 -7.35
N LEU A 110 -10.55 -8.83 -8.34
CA LEU A 110 -11.54 -8.27 -9.27
C LEU A 110 -12.15 -9.35 -10.18
N GLY A 111 -11.37 -10.37 -10.55
CA GLY A 111 -11.83 -11.54 -11.28
C GLY A 111 -12.76 -12.43 -10.44
N ARG A 112 -12.46 -12.63 -9.15
CA ARG A 112 -13.31 -13.40 -8.23
C ARG A 112 -14.65 -12.73 -7.97
N VAL A 113 -14.68 -11.41 -7.81
CA VAL A 113 -15.95 -10.68 -7.62
C VAL A 113 -16.89 -10.84 -8.83
N LYS A 114 -16.35 -11.10 -10.03
CA LYS A 114 -17.18 -11.40 -11.23
C LYS A 114 -17.81 -12.79 -11.23
N SER A 115 -17.31 -13.75 -10.44
CA SER A 115 -17.80 -15.14 -10.42
C SER A 115 -18.99 -15.36 -9.47
N TYR A 116 -19.40 -14.35 -8.69
CA TYR A 116 -20.49 -14.43 -7.71
C TYR A 116 -21.77 -13.72 -8.15
N VAL A 117 -22.03 -13.62 -9.46
CA VAL A 117 -23.29 -13.09 -10.03
C VAL A 117 -23.86 -14.08 -11.02
#